data_AF-A0A944MBB7-F1
#
_entry.id   AF-A0A944MBB7-F1
#
_cell.length_a   1.000
_cell.length_b   1.000
_cell.length_c   1.000
_cell.angle_alpha   90.00
_cell.angle_beta   90.00
_cell.angle_gamma   90.00
#
_symmetry.space_group_name_H-M   'P 1'
#
loop_
_entity.id
_entity.type
_entity.pdbx_description
1 polymer ?
#
loop_
_entity_poly.entity_id
_entity_poly.type
_entity_poly.pdbx_seq_one_letter_code
_entity_poly.pdbx_strand_id
1 'polypeptide(L)'
;MSRYLLPVVDPTVMPGVALDAMNEVHKEEVVLINRLGELVVQGIEGAPDLDLIGRSVDGWVVHTRDHFDGENRLMERYGFPPYPVHKAEHAQVLARLESIQAQWIRDQSLEALADFIFNEWRAWFDQHVKSMDTATALFLRQVM
;
A
#
# COMPACT_ATOMS: atom_id res chain seq x y z
N MET A 1 16.29 3.15 20.44
CA MET A 1 16.06 2.12 19.42
C MET A 1 14.56 2.11 19.15
N SER A 2 14.15 2.55 17.97
CA SER A 2 12.77 2.51 17.51
C SER A 2 12.19 1.09 17.61
N ARG A 3 10.91 0.98 17.99
CA ARG A 3 10.17 -0.29 17.99
C ARG A 3 9.80 -0.79 16.59
N TYR A 4 9.99 0.05 15.57
CA TYR A 4 9.66 -0.25 14.17
C TYR A 4 10.90 -0.75 13.44
N LEU A 5 10.78 -1.91 12.79
CA LEU A 5 11.87 -2.53 12.05
C LEU A 5 11.82 -2.09 10.58
N LEU A 6 12.93 -1.53 10.10
CA LEU A 6 13.12 -1.20 8.68
C LEU A 6 13.82 -2.37 7.95
N PRO A 7 13.54 -2.55 6.65
CA PRO A 7 12.49 -1.88 5.87
C PRO A 7 11.08 -2.30 6.33
N VAL A 8 10.05 -1.51 6.01
CA VAL A 8 8.65 -1.86 6.32
C VAL A 8 8.30 -3.20 5.66
N VAL A 9 8.63 -3.33 4.38
CA VAL A 9 8.53 -4.58 3.61
C VAL A 9 9.90 -4.86 3.00
N ASP A 10 10.45 -6.04 3.27
CA ASP A 10 11.69 -6.48 2.61
C ASP A 10 11.37 -6.85 1.14
N PRO A 11 11.92 -6.10 0.15
CA PRO A 11 11.62 -6.32 -1.26
C PRO A 11 12.05 -7.71 -1.77
N THR A 12 12.99 -8.38 -1.09
CA THR A 12 13.50 -9.69 -1.51
C THR A 12 12.56 -10.84 -1.19
N VAL A 13 11.61 -10.61 -0.27
CA VAL A 13 10.62 -11.61 0.17
C VAL A 13 9.18 -11.15 -0.09
N MET A 14 9.01 -10.04 -0.82
CA MET A 14 7.70 -9.54 -1.23
C MET A 14 6.98 -10.62 -2.06
N PRO A 15 5.70 -10.94 -1.75
CA PRO A 15 4.93 -11.87 -2.55
C PRO A 15 4.78 -11.33 -3.98
N GLY A 16 4.91 -12.21 -4.97
CA GLY A 16 4.66 -11.89 -6.37
C GLY A 16 3.42 -12.62 -6.89
N VAL A 17 2.83 -12.07 -7.94
CA VAL A 17 1.67 -12.62 -8.64
C VAL A 17 2.03 -13.03 -10.08
N ALA A 18 1.09 -13.69 -10.77
CA ALA A 18 1.34 -14.29 -12.09
C ALA A 18 1.48 -13.29 -13.26
N LEU A 19 1.23 -12.00 -13.03
CA LEU A 19 1.34 -10.93 -14.03
C LEU A 19 2.41 -9.93 -13.63
N ASP A 20 3.44 -9.79 -14.48
CA ASP A 20 4.57 -8.89 -14.23
C ASP A 20 4.14 -7.43 -14.08
N ALA A 21 3.16 -6.97 -14.86
CA ALA A 21 2.65 -5.61 -14.77
C ALA A 21 2.08 -5.29 -13.37
N MET A 22 1.42 -6.24 -12.70
CA MET A 22 0.93 -6.05 -11.33
C MET A 22 2.10 -6.03 -10.34
N ASN A 23 3.08 -6.94 -10.52
CA ASN A 23 4.29 -6.96 -9.70
C ASN A 23 5.06 -5.64 -9.74
N GLU A 24 5.13 -4.95 -10.88
CA GLU A 24 5.80 -3.65 -10.96
C GLU A 24 5.08 -2.58 -10.12
N VAL A 25 3.74 -2.49 -10.19
CA VAL A 25 2.97 -1.52 -9.38
C VAL A 25 3.07 -1.84 -7.88
N HIS A 26 3.09 -3.12 -7.50
CA HIS A 26 3.32 -3.56 -6.12
C HIS A 26 4.71 -3.15 -5.60
N LYS A 27 5.75 -3.30 -6.44
CA LYS A 27 7.11 -2.86 -6.11
C LYS A 27 7.18 -1.34 -5.93
N GLU A 28 6.52 -0.58 -6.81
CA GLU A 28 6.45 0.89 -6.70
C GLU A 28 5.84 1.30 -5.36
N GLU A 29 4.75 0.64 -4.93
CA GLU A 29 4.13 0.93 -3.62
C GLU A 29 5.06 0.60 -2.45
N VAL A 30 5.77 -0.54 -2.52
CA VAL A 30 6.77 -0.92 -1.50
C VAL A 30 7.93 0.06 -1.44
N VAL A 31 8.39 0.61 -2.57
CA VAL A 31 9.43 1.66 -2.59
C VAL A 31 8.94 2.92 -1.86
N LEU A 32 7.71 3.38 -2.16
CA LEU A 32 7.11 4.54 -1.49
C LEU A 32 6.99 4.32 0.02
N ILE A 33 6.49 3.15 0.43
CA ILE A 33 6.28 2.85 1.84
C ILE A 33 7.58 2.66 2.60
N ASN A 34 8.56 1.98 2.04
CA ASN A 34 9.85 1.85 2.70
C ASN A 34 10.51 3.21 2.90
N ARG A 35 10.41 4.09 1.89
CA ARG A 35 10.93 5.46 2.01
C ARG A 35 10.17 6.26 3.09
N LEU A 36 8.85 6.16 3.13
CA LEU A 36 8.04 6.82 4.16
C LEU A 36 8.38 6.28 5.56
N GLY A 37 8.51 4.96 5.70
CA GLY A 37 8.91 4.31 6.95
C GLY A 37 10.26 4.80 7.47
N GLU A 38 11.26 4.97 6.61
CA GLU A 38 12.55 5.56 6.97
C GLU A 38 12.39 6.97 7.53
N LEU A 39 11.64 7.83 6.83
CA LEU A 39 11.42 9.21 7.25
C LEU A 39 10.70 9.29 8.61
N VAL A 40 9.70 8.44 8.81
CA VAL A 40 8.94 8.39 10.06
C VAL A 40 9.82 7.90 11.22
N VAL A 41 10.59 6.82 11.03
CA VAL A 41 11.49 6.32 12.08
C VAL A 41 12.58 7.34 12.43
N GLN A 42 13.18 7.98 11.42
CA GLN A 42 14.16 9.07 11.64
C GLN A 42 13.54 10.26 12.38
N GLY A 43 12.29 10.60 12.05
CA GLY A 43 11.53 11.65 12.73
C GLY A 43 11.25 11.34 14.19
N ILE A 44 10.92 10.08 14.52
CA ILE A 44 10.66 9.64 15.91
C ILE A 44 11.94 9.66 16.74
N GLU A 45 13.08 9.27 16.15
CA GLU A 45 14.37 9.24 16.85
C GLU A 45 15.07 10.60 16.91
N GLY A 46 14.55 11.62 16.22
CA GLY A 46 15.21 12.91 16.07
C GLY A 46 14.27 14.05 15.73
N ALA A 47 14.65 14.84 14.72
CA ALA A 47 13.87 15.98 14.25
C ALA A 47 13.18 15.61 12.92
N PRO A 48 11.83 15.60 12.86
CA PRO A 48 11.13 15.23 11.64
C PRO A 48 11.09 16.38 10.62
N ASP A 49 11.20 16.01 9.33
CA ASP A 49 10.79 16.87 8.22
C ASP A 49 9.30 16.59 7.91
N LEU A 50 8.42 17.29 8.62
CA LEU A 50 6.96 17.06 8.55
C LEU A 50 6.38 17.36 7.16
N ASP A 51 6.97 18.32 6.45
CA ASP A 51 6.55 18.68 5.09
C ASP A 51 6.91 17.56 4.09
N LEU A 52 8.12 17.00 4.21
CA LEU A 52 8.52 15.86 3.40
C LEU A 52 7.67 14.63 3.69
N ILE A 53 7.43 14.32 4.96
CA ILE A 53 6.57 13.20 5.36
C ILE A 53 5.15 13.39 4.82
N GLY A 54 4.58 14.59 4.94
CA GLY A 54 3.26 14.91 4.39
C GLY A 54 3.19 14.68 2.87
N ARG A 55 4.15 15.19 2.11
CA ARG A 55 4.21 14.93 0.66
C ARG A 55 4.37 13.45 0.32
N SER A 56 5.11 12.70 1.13
CA SER A 56 5.25 11.25 0.95
C SER A 56 3.94 10.49 1.23
N VAL A 57 3.17 10.90 2.22
CA VAL A 57 1.80 10.37 2.47
C VAL A 57 0.88 10.69 1.30
N ASP A 58 0.90 11.93 0.80
CA ASP A 58 0.08 12.33 -0.35
C ASP A 58 0.42 11.52 -1.61
N GLY A 59 1.71 11.34 -1.88
CA GLY A 59 2.18 10.53 -3.00
C GLY A 59 1.74 9.07 -2.90
N TRP A 60 1.78 8.50 -1.68
CA TRP A 60 1.29 7.15 -1.44
C TRP A 60 -0.22 7.02 -1.69
N VAL A 61 -1.04 7.94 -1.19
CA VAL A 61 -2.50 7.95 -1.43
C VAL A 61 -2.83 7.99 -2.92
N VAL A 62 -2.12 8.83 -3.69
CA VAL A 62 -2.31 8.93 -5.14
C VAL A 62 -1.94 7.60 -5.82
N HIS A 63 -0.76 7.05 -5.48
CA HIS A 63 -0.31 5.78 -6.04
C HIS A 63 -1.29 4.63 -5.77
N THR A 64 -1.71 4.45 -4.52
CA THR A 64 -2.64 3.37 -4.13
C THR A 64 -3.99 3.52 -4.82
N ARG A 65 -4.50 4.74 -4.99
CA ARG A 65 -5.74 4.98 -5.75
C ARG A 65 -5.59 4.57 -7.21
N ASP A 66 -4.52 5.02 -7.87
CA ASP A 66 -4.27 4.72 -9.28
C ASP A 66 -4.02 3.23 -9.52
N HIS A 67 -3.30 2.58 -8.60
CA HIS A 67 -3.09 1.14 -8.55
C HIS A 67 -4.42 0.39 -8.51
N PHE A 68 -5.27 0.65 -7.51
CA PHE A 68 -6.57 -0.01 -7.38
C PHE A 68 -7.49 0.26 -8.56
N ASP A 69 -7.52 1.50 -9.08
CA ASP A 69 -8.30 1.84 -10.26
C ASP A 69 -7.83 1.05 -11.50
N GLY A 70 -6.51 0.84 -11.63
CA GLY A 70 -5.93 -0.01 -12.67
C GLY A 70 -6.45 -1.44 -12.61
N GLU A 71 -6.31 -2.08 -11.46
CA GLU A 71 -6.77 -3.46 -11.27
C GLU A 71 -8.29 -3.59 -11.38
N ASN A 72 -9.04 -2.65 -10.80
CA ASN A 72 -10.51 -2.63 -10.87
C ASN A 72 -10.99 -2.54 -12.32
N ARG A 73 -10.35 -1.73 -13.16
CA ARG A 73 -10.66 -1.64 -14.60
C ARG A 73 -10.37 -2.96 -15.33
N LEU A 74 -9.26 -3.63 -15.01
CA LEU A 74 -8.93 -4.92 -15.62
C LEU A 74 -9.92 -6.01 -15.19
N MET A 75 -10.20 -6.10 -13.89
CA MET A 75 -11.17 -7.06 -13.35
C MET A 75 -12.56 -6.89 -13.95
N GLU A 76 -13.05 -5.66 -14.06
CA GLU A 76 -14.35 -5.36 -14.67
C GLU A 76 -14.35 -5.69 -16.17
N ARG A 77 -13.31 -5.25 -16.90
CA ARG A 77 -13.21 -5.45 -18.36
C ARG A 77 -13.20 -6.92 -18.76
N TYR A 78 -12.49 -7.76 -18.02
CA TYR A 78 -12.32 -9.18 -18.34
C TYR A 78 -13.30 -10.09 -17.58
N GLY A 79 -14.21 -9.52 -16.78
CA GLY A 79 -15.26 -10.28 -16.09
C GLY A 79 -14.74 -11.18 -14.97
N PHE A 80 -13.79 -10.69 -14.17
CA PHE A 80 -13.26 -11.44 -13.03
C PHE A 80 -14.40 -11.78 -12.03
N PRO A 81 -14.70 -13.07 -11.76
CA PRO A 81 -15.92 -13.44 -11.06
C PRO A 81 -16.11 -12.83 -9.66
N PRO A 82 -15.08 -12.74 -8.79
CA PRO A 82 -15.23 -12.12 -7.48
C PRO A 82 -14.92 -10.60 -7.47
N TYR A 83 -15.02 -9.91 -8.62
CA TYR A 83 -14.79 -8.46 -8.74
C TYR A 83 -15.51 -7.61 -7.67
N PRO A 84 -16.81 -7.80 -7.35
CA PRO A 84 -17.48 -6.97 -6.36
C PRO A 84 -16.83 -7.04 -4.97
N VAL A 85 -16.31 -8.22 -4.59
CA VAL A 85 -15.67 -8.43 -3.28
C VAL A 85 -14.28 -7.79 -3.28
N HIS A 86 -13.49 -8.01 -4.33
CA HIS A 86 -12.14 -7.42 -4.46
C HIS A 86 -12.19 -5.88 -4.49
N LYS A 87 -13.10 -5.31 -5.29
CA LYS A 87 -13.30 -3.86 -5.33
C LYS A 87 -13.71 -3.28 -3.97
N ALA A 88 -14.54 -4.01 -3.21
CA ALA A 88 -14.96 -3.57 -1.88
C ALA A 88 -13.78 -3.55 -0.90
N GLU A 89 -12.87 -4.53 -0.97
CA GLU A 89 -11.64 -4.55 -0.17
C GLU A 89 -10.73 -3.36 -0.50
N HIS A 90 -10.50 -3.08 -1.80
CA HIS A 90 -9.77 -1.89 -2.26
C HIS A 90 -10.38 -0.60 -1.71
N ALA A 91 -11.71 -0.46 -1.78
CA ALA A 91 -12.39 0.73 -1.30
C ALA A 91 -12.24 0.92 0.23
N GLN A 92 -12.29 -0.17 1.00
CA GLN A 92 -12.13 -0.11 2.46
C GLN A 92 -10.72 0.34 2.86
N VAL A 93 -9.69 -0.23 2.24
CA VAL A 93 -8.30 0.10 2.56
C VAL A 93 -7.92 1.48 2.07
N LEU A 94 -8.39 1.89 0.89
CA LEU A 94 -8.18 3.27 0.42
C LEU A 94 -8.85 4.28 1.36
N ALA A 95 -10.08 4.03 1.82
CA ALA A 95 -10.74 4.90 2.78
C ALA A 95 -10.00 4.96 4.14
N ARG A 96 -9.42 3.83 4.58
CA ARG A 96 -8.57 3.80 5.78
C ARG A 96 -7.31 4.63 5.59
N LEU A 97 -6.64 4.51 4.44
CA LEU A 97 -5.45 5.30 4.09
C LEU A 97 -5.76 6.80 4.01
N GLU A 98 -6.86 7.20 3.37
CA GLU A 98 -7.32 8.59 3.31
C GLU A 98 -7.66 9.14 4.71
N SER A 99 -8.20 8.31 5.60
CA SER A 99 -8.42 8.66 7.01
C SER A 99 -7.10 8.95 7.73
N ILE A 100 -6.06 8.13 7.49
CA ILE A 100 -4.72 8.34 8.06
C ILE A 100 -4.07 9.61 7.50
N GLN A 101 -4.20 9.89 6.19
CA GLN A 101 -3.76 11.15 5.60
C GLN A 101 -4.45 12.35 6.27
N ALA A 102 -5.78 12.29 6.42
CA ALA A 102 -6.53 13.35 7.08
C ALA A 102 -6.13 13.53 8.55
N GLN A 103 -5.80 12.44 9.25
CA GLN A 103 -5.26 12.49 10.61
C GLN A 103 -3.86 13.12 10.64
N TRP A 104 -2.98 12.75 9.72
CA TRP A 104 -1.65 13.33 9.59
C TRP A 104 -1.70 14.85 9.37
N ILE A 105 -2.59 15.34 8.51
CA ILE A 105 -2.77 16.78 8.24
C ILE A 105 -3.16 17.56 9.51
N ARG A 106 -3.94 16.95 10.41
CA ARG A 106 -4.40 17.61 11.64
C ARG A 106 -3.38 17.52 12.77
N ASP A 107 -2.82 16.33 12.95
CA ASP A 107 -2.17 15.95 14.21
C ASP A 107 -0.66 15.77 14.05
N GLN A 108 -0.17 15.53 12.82
CA GLN A 108 1.23 15.26 12.49
C GLN A 108 1.89 14.20 13.41
N SER A 109 1.10 13.25 13.90
CA SER A 109 1.56 12.21 14.82
C SER A 109 2.35 11.15 14.06
N LEU A 110 3.65 11.11 14.31
CA LEU A 110 4.55 10.10 13.75
C LEU A 110 4.23 8.71 14.27
N GLU A 111 3.88 8.59 15.55
CA GLU A 111 3.52 7.31 16.17
C GLU A 111 2.28 6.71 15.53
N ALA A 112 1.23 7.50 15.29
CA ALA A 112 0.02 7.03 14.64
C ALA A 112 0.28 6.60 13.19
N LEU A 113 1.08 7.37 12.44
CA LEU A 113 1.46 7.04 11.08
C LEU A 113 2.32 5.77 11.03
N ALA A 114 3.27 5.62 11.95
CA ALA A 114 4.10 4.44 12.07
C ALA A 114 3.28 3.20 12.44
N ASP A 115 2.39 3.29 13.42
CA ASP A 115 1.54 2.16 13.83
C ASP A 115 0.68 1.66 12.66
N PHE A 116 0.17 2.57 11.83
CA PHE A 116 -0.55 2.19 10.62
C PHE A 116 0.34 1.49 9.58
N ILE A 117 1.49 2.08 9.23
CA ILE A 117 2.37 1.56 8.18
C ILE A 117 2.96 0.20 8.57
N PHE A 118 3.55 0.10 9.77
CA PHE A 118 4.31 -1.08 10.17
C PHE A 118 3.45 -2.25 10.65
N ASN A 119 2.18 -2.01 11.00
CA ASN A 119 1.27 -3.05 11.49
C ASN A 119 0.07 -3.25 10.56
N GLU A 120 -0.83 -2.25 10.47
CA GLU A 120 -2.11 -2.40 9.75
C GLU A 120 -1.89 -2.62 8.25
N TRP A 121 -1.25 -1.67 7.58
CA TRP A 121 -1.05 -1.73 6.13
C TRP A 121 -0.13 -2.89 5.74
N ARG A 122 0.99 -3.08 6.43
CA ARG A 122 1.95 -4.15 6.13
C ARG A 122 1.29 -5.54 6.19
N ALA A 123 0.48 -5.80 7.21
CA ALA A 123 -0.21 -7.08 7.34
C ALA A 123 -1.27 -7.25 6.25
N TRP A 124 -2.02 -6.19 5.96
CA TRP A 124 -3.02 -6.20 4.89
C TRP A 124 -2.37 -6.46 3.52
N PHE A 125 -1.31 -5.73 3.16
CA PHE A 125 -0.64 -5.84 1.87
C PHE A 125 -0.13 -7.26 1.62
N ASP A 126 0.53 -7.88 2.61
CA ASP A 126 1.02 -9.25 2.48
C ASP A 126 -0.12 -10.25 2.24
N GLN A 127 -1.22 -10.12 2.97
CA GLN A 127 -2.37 -11.00 2.83
C GLN A 127 -3.08 -10.78 1.49
N HIS A 128 -3.28 -9.52 1.11
CA HIS A 128 -4.02 -9.13 -0.09
C HIS A 128 -3.32 -9.64 -1.35
N VAL A 129 -2.01 -9.41 -1.47
CA VAL A 129 -1.22 -9.86 -2.63
C VAL A 129 -1.20 -11.39 -2.73
N LYS A 130 -1.03 -12.10 -1.61
CA LYS A 130 -1.01 -13.58 -1.56
C LYS A 130 -2.36 -14.23 -1.82
N SER A 131 -3.47 -13.48 -1.77
CA SER A 131 -4.81 -14.02 -1.92
C SER A 131 -5.54 -13.43 -3.12
N MET A 132 -6.11 -12.24 -2.97
CA MET A 132 -7.00 -11.62 -3.95
C MET A 132 -6.23 -11.28 -5.23
N ASP A 133 -5.07 -10.63 -5.13
CA ASP A 133 -4.30 -10.25 -6.33
C ASP A 133 -3.71 -11.46 -7.03
N THR A 134 -3.30 -12.49 -6.27
CA THR A 134 -2.87 -13.77 -6.85
C THR A 134 -3.99 -14.41 -7.67
N ALA A 135 -5.22 -14.45 -7.16
CA ALA A 135 -6.38 -14.98 -7.88
C ALA A 135 -6.69 -14.13 -9.14
N THR A 136 -6.66 -12.81 -9.00
CA THR A 136 -6.87 -11.85 -10.11
C THR A 136 -5.84 -12.04 -11.20
N ALA A 137 -4.54 -12.08 -10.86
CA ALA A 137 -3.46 -12.26 -11.82
C ALA A 137 -3.55 -13.60 -12.55
N LEU A 138 -3.87 -14.69 -11.83
CA LEU A 138 -4.04 -16.02 -12.43
C LEU A 138 -5.20 -16.07 -13.42
N PHE A 139 -6.30 -15.38 -13.13
CA PHE A 139 -7.43 -15.25 -14.04
C PHE A 139 -7.04 -14.40 -15.26
N LEU A 140 -6.53 -13.20 -15.04
CA LEU A 140 -6.18 -12.25 -16.09
C LEU A 140 -5.14 -12.83 -17.07
N ARG A 141 -4.15 -13.60 -16.60
CA ARG A 141 -3.17 -14.28 -17.45
C ARG A 141 -3.79 -15.25 -18.47
N GLN A 142 -5.02 -15.71 -18.24
CA GLN A 142 -5.72 -16.64 -19.15
C GLN A 142 -6.57 -15.91 -20.20
N VAL A 143 -6.92 -14.66 -19.96
CA VAL A 143 -7.94 -13.93 -20.73
C VAL A 143 -7.43 -12.63 -21.36
N MET A 144 -6.24 -12.15 -20.96
CA MET A 144 -5.49 -11.05 -21.58
C MET A 144 -4.55 -11.55 -22.66
#